data_AF-A0A645EBT4-F1
#
_entry.id   AF-A0A645EBT4-F1
#
_cell.length_a   1.000
_cell.length_b   1.000
_cell.length_c   1.000
_cell.angle_alpha   90.00
_cell.angle_beta   90.00
_cell.angle_gamma   90.00
#
_symmetry.space_group_name_H-M   'P 1'
#
loop_
_entity.id
_entity.type
_entity.pdbx_description
1 polymer ?
#
loop_
_entity_poly.entity_id
_entity_poly.type
_entity_poly.pdbx_seq_one_letter_code
_entity_poly.pdbx_strand_id
1 'polypeptide(L)'
;MEAFRYLDKMQQADPEIFASVDYWNSHSYPNPGFQASPKRTAQNSLRGYQYELAYLKKKTKKDYQVFITETGWVADKSTDYYLDDYYVYALKNIWNDERIVAVTPFVMKGSPGPFAGFSFFDAQDQATPQFFALQKALAALKS
;
A
#
# COMPACT_ATOMS: atom_id res chain seq x y z
N MET A 1 -13.37 -13.62 -6.71
CA MET A 1 -12.34 -14.15 -7.64
C MET A 1 -10.99 -13.77 -7.03
N GLU A 2 -10.08 -14.72 -6.86
CA GLU A 2 -8.72 -14.41 -6.35
C GLU A 2 -7.96 -13.56 -7.40
N ALA A 3 -7.10 -12.63 -6.94
CA ALA A 3 -6.50 -11.59 -7.77
C ALA A 3 -5.59 -12.15 -8.87
N PHE A 4 -4.73 -13.13 -8.57
CA PHE A 4 -3.87 -13.74 -9.58
C PHE A 4 -4.67 -14.55 -10.60
N ARG A 5 -5.79 -15.16 -10.21
CA ARG A 5 -6.70 -15.77 -11.19
C ARG A 5 -7.30 -14.76 -12.17
N TYR A 6 -7.55 -13.53 -11.73
CA TYR A 6 -7.98 -12.46 -12.63
C TYR A 6 -6.86 -12.07 -13.60
N LEU A 7 -5.64 -11.91 -13.09
CA LEU A 7 -4.46 -11.61 -13.91
C LEU A 7 -4.14 -12.73 -14.92
N ASP A 8 -4.31 -14.00 -14.54
CA ASP A 8 -4.15 -15.14 -15.44
C ASP A 8 -5.14 -15.05 -16.62
N LYS A 9 -6.40 -14.69 -16.33
CA LYS A 9 -7.42 -14.50 -17.36
C LYS A 9 -7.13 -13.29 -18.26
N MET A 10 -6.62 -12.20 -17.71
CA MET A 10 -6.17 -11.05 -18.50
C MET A 10 -5.07 -11.47 -19.48
N GLN A 11 -4.07 -12.22 -19.00
CA GLN A 11 -2.98 -12.70 -19.85
C GLN A 11 -3.45 -13.70 -20.92
N GLN A 12 -4.46 -14.52 -20.62
CA GLN A 12 -5.05 -15.43 -21.62
C GLN A 12 -5.75 -14.66 -22.74
N ALA A 13 -6.40 -13.53 -22.41
CA ALA A 13 -7.05 -12.68 -23.40
C ALA A 13 -6.04 -11.85 -24.21
N ASP A 14 -4.96 -11.39 -23.58
CA ASP A 14 -3.87 -10.66 -24.19
C ASP A 14 -2.52 -11.15 -23.62
N PRO A 15 -1.78 -12.00 -24.37
CA PRO A 15 -0.50 -12.55 -23.92
C PRO A 15 0.60 -11.51 -23.67
N GLU A 16 0.49 -10.32 -24.27
CA GLU A 16 1.50 -9.25 -24.18
C GLU A 16 1.19 -8.21 -23.10
N ILE A 17 0.00 -8.24 -22.50
CA ILE A 17 -0.50 -7.21 -21.58
C ILE A 17 0.49 -6.81 -20.48
N PHE A 18 1.19 -7.77 -19.90
CA PHE A 18 2.19 -7.49 -18.86
C PHE A 18 3.55 -7.09 -19.44
N ALA A 19 3.90 -7.55 -20.64
CA ALA A 19 5.16 -7.17 -21.28
C ALA A 19 5.15 -5.71 -21.77
N SER A 20 3.97 -5.14 -21.99
CA SER A 20 3.76 -3.79 -22.53
C SER A 20 3.75 -2.66 -21.48
N VAL A 21 3.79 -2.97 -20.18
CA VAL A 21 3.81 -1.95 -19.12
C VAL A 21 5.24 -1.66 -18.65
N ASP A 22 5.52 -0.40 -18.33
CA ASP A 22 6.82 0.02 -17.81
C ASP A 22 6.97 -0.26 -16.30
N TYR A 23 5.87 -0.12 -15.57
CA TYR A 23 5.82 -0.24 -14.11
C TYR A 23 4.59 -1.00 -13.66
N TRP A 24 4.70 -1.67 -12.51
CA TRP A 24 3.57 -2.30 -11.87
C TRP A 24 2.84 -1.34 -10.93
N ASN A 25 1.52 -1.48 -10.85
CA ASN A 25 0.66 -0.78 -9.90
C ASN A 25 0.22 -1.75 -8.80
N SER A 26 0.36 -1.37 -7.53
CA SER A 26 -0.06 -2.19 -6.39
C SER A 26 -0.91 -1.40 -5.39
N HIS A 27 -1.94 -2.05 -4.86
CA HIS A 27 -2.76 -1.57 -3.74
C HIS A 27 -2.47 -2.44 -2.50
N SER A 28 -1.23 -2.38 -2.02
CA SER A 28 -0.72 -3.23 -0.94
C SER A 28 -1.25 -2.78 0.43
N TYR A 29 -2.43 -3.23 0.81
CA TYR A 29 -3.06 -2.91 2.10
C TYR A 29 -2.78 -3.95 3.20
N PRO A 30 -2.74 -3.54 4.48
CA PRO A 30 -2.54 -4.43 5.62
C PRO A 30 -3.85 -5.15 5.99
N ASN A 31 -4.22 -6.19 5.24
CA ASN A 31 -5.45 -6.94 5.48
C ASN A 31 -5.30 -8.05 6.52
N PRO A 32 -6.40 -8.48 7.20
CA PRO A 32 -7.79 -8.08 6.98
C PRO A 32 -8.13 -6.69 7.52
N GLY A 33 -9.16 -6.07 6.94
CA GLY A 33 -9.78 -4.85 7.47
C GLY A 33 -8.90 -3.61 7.46
N PHE A 34 -7.77 -3.62 6.73
CA PHE A 34 -6.80 -2.53 6.71
C PHE A 34 -6.15 -2.24 8.09
N GLN A 35 -6.14 -3.23 8.99
CA GLN A 35 -5.70 -3.06 10.39
C GLN A 35 -4.45 -3.87 10.73
N ALA A 36 -4.00 -4.75 9.85
CA ALA A 36 -2.95 -5.71 10.21
C ALA A 36 -1.61 -5.03 10.50
N SER A 37 -0.84 -5.64 11.41
CA SER A 37 0.53 -5.19 11.70
C SER A 37 1.39 -5.16 10.42
N PRO A 38 2.25 -4.15 10.24
CA PRO A 38 3.18 -4.11 9.10
C PRO A 38 4.22 -5.23 9.13
N LYS A 39 4.37 -5.96 10.24
CA LYS A 39 5.25 -7.13 10.34
C LYS A 39 4.68 -8.34 9.61
N ARG A 40 3.39 -8.33 9.26
CA ARG A 40 2.76 -9.40 8.48
C ARG A 40 3.33 -9.43 7.06
N THR A 41 3.70 -10.62 6.60
CA THR A 41 4.35 -10.83 5.30
C THR A 41 3.49 -11.53 4.26
N ALA A 42 2.20 -11.79 4.54
CA ALA A 42 1.31 -12.48 3.61
C ALA A 42 1.02 -11.67 2.32
N GLN A 43 0.50 -12.34 1.28
CA GLN A 43 0.12 -11.72 -0.01
C GLN A 43 -0.82 -10.51 0.15
N ASN A 44 -1.71 -10.52 1.14
CA ASN A 44 -2.62 -9.42 1.44
C ASN A 44 -2.12 -8.52 2.57
N SER A 45 -0.82 -8.23 2.60
CA SER A 45 -0.21 -7.26 3.52
C SER A 45 0.42 -6.11 2.76
N LEU A 46 1.10 -5.20 3.47
CA LEU A 46 1.93 -4.16 2.86
C LEU A 46 3.05 -4.69 1.94
N ARG A 47 3.40 -5.97 2.07
CA ARG A 47 4.37 -6.66 1.19
C ARG A 47 3.69 -7.39 0.02
N GLY A 48 2.39 -7.18 -0.21
CA GLY A 48 1.63 -7.81 -1.30
C GLY A 48 2.27 -7.59 -2.67
N TYR A 49 2.81 -6.40 -2.91
CA TYR A 49 3.55 -6.07 -4.13
C TYR A 49 4.69 -7.07 -4.42
N GLN A 50 5.33 -7.67 -3.41
CA GLN A 50 6.42 -8.62 -3.63
C GLN A 50 5.91 -9.91 -4.29
N TYR A 51 4.71 -10.34 -3.92
CA TYR A 51 4.04 -11.49 -4.53
C TYR A 51 3.60 -11.18 -5.96
N GLU A 52 3.09 -9.96 -6.19
CA GLU A 52 2.70 -9.48 -7.52
C GLU A 52 3.91 -9.39 -8.46
N LEU A 53 5.03 -8.80 -8.01
CA LEU A 53 6.27 -8.73 -8.78
C LEU A 53 6.83 -10.13 -9.08
N ALA A 54 6.80 -11.05 -8.11
CA ALA A 54 7.21 -12.44 -8.33
C ALA A 54 6.31 -13.16 -9.34
N TYR A 55 5.00 -12.88 -9.33
CA TYR A 55 4.05 -13.37 -10.33
C TYR A 55 4.43 -12.85 -11.72
N LEU A 56 4.64 -11.55 -11.89
CA LEU A 56 5.00 -10.93 -13.18
C LEU A 56 6.35 -11.42 -13.72
N LYS A 57 7.34 -11.61 -12.85
CA LYS A 57 8.65 -12.15 -13.21
C LYS A 57 8.51 -13.56 -13.82
N LYS A 58 7.63 -14.40 -13.27
CA LYS A 58 7.38 -15.74 -13.83
C LYS A 58 6.77 -15.66 -15.23
N LYS A 59 5.84 -14.71 -15.45
CA LYS A 59 5.09 -14.53 -16.70
C LYS A 59 5.89 -13.88 -17.83
N THR A 60 6.75 -12.92 -17.50
CA THR A 60 7.40 -12.05 -18.50
C THR A 60 8.93 -12.12 -18.49
N LYS A 61 9.53 -12.72 -17.46
CA LYS A 61 10.97 -12.73 -17.19
C LYS A 61 11.61 -11.35 -16.92
N LYS A 62 10.84 -10.27 -16.99
CA LYS A 62 11.28 -8.90 -16.66
C LYS A 62 11.22 -8.64 -15.15
N ASP A 63 12.13 -7.80 -14.66
CA ASP A 63 12.05 -7.22 -13.32
C ASP A 63 11.32 -5.88 -13.43
N TYR A 64 10.23 -5.74 -12.68
CA TYR A 64 9.45 -4.49 -12.65
C TYR A 64 9.75 -3.72 -11.37
N GLN A 65 9.77 -2.41 -11.52
CA GLN A 65 9.56 -1.50 -10.41
C GLN A 65 8.05 -1.31 -10.18
N VAL A 66 7.67 -0.85 -8.99
CA VAL A 66 6.28 -0.75 -8.56
C VAL A 66 5.95 0.64 -8.00
N PHE A 67 4.77 1.13 -8.36
CA PHE A 67 4.09 2.22 -7.67
C PHE A 67 3.05 1.61 -6.73
N ILE A 68 3.16 1.88 -5.44
CA ILE A 68 2.09 1.57 -4.49
C ILE A 68 1.15 2.77 -4.50
N THR A 69 0.13 2.73 -5.35
CA THR A 69 -0.77 3.87 -5.58
C THR A 69 -1.84 4.02 -4.52
N GLU A 70 -2.07 2.96 -3.73
CA GLU A 70 -2.94 3.02 -2.56
C GLU A 70 -2.43 2.09 -1.46
N THR A 71 -2.31 2.62 -0.26
CA THR A 71 -2.03 1.85 0.96
C THR A 71 -2.37 2.69 2.18
N GLY A 72 -2.23 2.11 3.37
CA GLY A 72 -2.48 2.77 4.64
C GLY A 72 -3.28 1.88 5.58
N TRP A 73 -3.52 2.41 6.77
CA TRP A 73 -4.40 1.79 7.75
C TRP A 73 -5.67 2.59 7.88
N VAL A 74 -6.76 1.93 8.24
CA VAL A 74 -7.90 2.65 8.80
C VAL A 74 -7.50 3.12 10.22
N ALA A 75 -7.78 4.38 10.57
CA ALA A 75 -7.64 4.90 11.92
C ALA A 75 -8.92 4.61 12.69
N ASP A 76 -8.82 3.68 13.63
CA ASP A 76 -9.86 3.34 14.59
C ASP A 76 -9.26 2.85 15.90
N LYS A 77 -10.12 2.47 16.86
CA LYS A 77 -9.70 2.02 18.19
C LYS A 77 -8.66 0.89 18.19
N SER A 78 -8.58 0.08 17.14
CA SER A 78 -7.63 -1.04 17.03
C SER A 78 -6.26 -0.64 16.50
N THR A 79 -6.17 0.45 15.74
CA THR A 79 -4.94 0.89 15.04
C THR A 79 -4.40 2.21 15.56
N ASP A 80 -5.23 3.10 16.10
CA ASP A 80 -4.88 4.46 16.50
C ASP A 80 -3.64 4.49 17.41
N TYR A 81 -3.59 3.59 18.40
CA TYR A 81 -2.45 3.51 19.32
C TYR A 81 -1.14 3.13 18.64
N TYR A 82 -1.19 2.37 17.54
CA TYR A 82 -0.01 1.83 16.85
C TYR A 82 0.35 2.60 15.58
N LEU A 83 -0.45 3.57 15.17
CA LEU A 83 -0.39 4.18 13.84
C LEU A 83 0.98 4.82 13.56
N ASP A 84 1.54 5.52 14.55
CA ASP A 84 2.89 6.10 14.50
C ASP A 84 3.96 5.03 14.21
N ASP A 85 3.98 3.97 15.03
CA ASP A 85 4.94 2.88 14.93
C ASP A 85 4.78 2.12 13.62
N TYR A 86 3.55 2.03 13.12
CA TYR A 86 3.23 1.35 11.88
C TYR A 86 3.80 2.08 10.67
N TYR A 87 3.60 3.40 10.59
CA TYR A 87 4.21 4.22 9.55
C TYR A 87 5.74 4.21 9.65
N VAL A 88 6.31 4.36 10.84
CA VAL A 88 7.78 4.30 11.04
C VAL A 88 8.34 2.97 10.57
N TYR A 89 7.71 1.85 10.96
CA TYR A 89 8.17 0.53 10.55
C TYR A 89 8.06 0.34 9.04
N ALA A 90 6.93 0.72 8.42
CA ALA A 90 6.73 0.56 6.98
C ALA A 90 7.75 1.38 6.18
N LEU A 91 7.96 2.64 6.56
CA LEU A 91 8.96 3.52 5.95
C LEU A 91 10.39 2.94 6.05
N LYS A 92 10.76 2.36 7.19
CA LYS A 92 12.12 1.84 7.43
C LYS A 92 12.37 0.43 6.91
N ASN A 93 11.35 -0.41 6.75
CA ASN A 93 11.52 -1.85 6.54
C ASN A 93 10.71 -2.43 5.36
N ILE A 94 9.92 -1.62 4.67
CA ILE A 94 9.03 -2.06 3.58
C ILE A 94 9.12 -1.12 2.39
N TRP A 95 8.86 0.16 2.63
CA TRP A 95 8.76 1.18 1.59
C TRP A 95 10.13 1.76 1.19
N ASN A 96 11.20 1.30 1.82
CA ASN A 96 12.59 1.54 1.40
C ASN A 96 13.13 0.45 0.44
N ASP A 97 12.28 -0.45 -0.04
CA ASP A 97 12.64 -1.41 -1.08
C ASP A 97 12.98 -0.68 -2.38
N GLU A 98 14.15 -0.95 -2.96
CA GLU A 98 14.67 -0.29 -4.17
C GLU A 98 13.76 -0.44 -5.40
N ARG A 99 12.85 -1.42 -5.39
CA ARG A 99 11.88 -1.63 -6.47
C ARG A 99 10.69 -0.69 -6.38
N ILE A 100 10.47 -0.03 -5.24
CA ILE A 100 9.35 0.88 -5.02
C ILE A 100 9.75 2.28 -5.51
N VAL A 101 9.02 2.78 -6.51
CA VAL A 101 9.23 4.14 -7.04
C VAL A 101 8.55 5.18 -6.16
N ALA A 102 7.31 4.89 -5.73
CA ALA A 102 6.56 5.76 -4.84
C ALA A 102 5.51 4.98 -4.05
N VAL A 103 5.13 5.54 -2.91
CA VAL A 103 4.03 5.08 -2.07
C VAL A 103 3.05 6.22 -1.85
N THR A 104 1.77 5.98 -2.11
CA THR A 104 0.69 6.94 -1.96
C THR A 104 -0.27 6.47 -0.87
N PRO A 105 -0.15 6.99 0.36
CA PRO A 105 -1.15 6.75 1.40
C PRO A 105 -2.52 7.27 0.97
N PHE A 106 -3.53 6.43 1.13
CA PHE A 106 -4.93 6.75 0.91
C PHE A 106 -5.51 7.29 2.22
N VAL A 107 -6.17 8.46 2.31
CA VAL A 107 -6.45 9.50 1.29
C VAL A 107 -6.36 10.89 1.96
N MET A 108 -6.11 11.95 1.18
CA MET A 108 -6.03 13.31 1.75
C MET A 108 -7.32 13.74 2.46
N LYS A 109 -8.48 13.54 1.82
CA LYS A 109 -9.82 13.82 2.36
C LYS A 109 -10.83 12.78 1.88
N GLY A 110 -11.27 11.91 2.77
CA GLY A 110 -12.30 10.88 2.52
C GLY A 110 -13.57 11.06 3.36
N SER A 111 -13.62 12.11 4.19
CA SER A 111 -14.76 12.45 5.05
C SER A 111 -15.75 13.42 4.38
N PRO A 112 -17.06 13.25 4.60
CA PRO A 112 -17.72 12.12 5.26
C PRO A 112 -17.77 10.88 4.34
N GLY A 113 -17.93 9.69 4.91
CA GLY A 113 -18.16 8.46 4.13
C GLY A 113 -17.30 7.27 4.57
N PRO A 114 -17.24 6.21 3.74
CA PRO A 114 -16.59 4.96 4.10
C PRO A 114 -15.06 5.07 4.25
N PHE A 115 -14.47 6.17 3.78
CA PHE A 115 -13.03 6.43 3.82
C PHE A 115 -12.62 7.44 4.90
N ALA A 116 -13.56 7.85 5.77
CA ALA A 116 -13.29 8.80 6.84
C ALA A 116 -12.10 8.37 7.72
N GLY A 117 -12.01 7.08 8.07
CA GLY A 117 -10.91 6.54 8.86
C GLY A 117 -9.53 6.57 8.18
N PHE A 118 -9.46 6.82 6.88
CA PHE A 118 -8.20 6.97 6.15
C PHE A 118 -7.78 8.44 5.95
N SER A 119 -8.67 9.37 6.28
CA SER A 119 -8.51 10.76 5.87
C SER A 119 -7.39 11.44 6.64
N PHE A 120 -6.50 12.15 5.96
CA PHE A 120 -5.50 13.01 6.61
C PHE A 120 -6.12 14.31 7.14
N PHE A 121 -7.17 14.80 6.48
CA PHE A 121 -7.96 15.92 6.92
C PHE A 121 -9.44 15.55 6.98
N ASP A 122 -10.14 16.01 8.01
CA ASP A 122 -11.58 15.82 8.13
C ASP A 122 -12.38 16.79 7.23
N ALA A 123 -13.71 16.75 7.35
CA ALA A 123 -14.61 17.60 6.57
C ALA A 123 -14.51 19.09 6.93
N GLN A 124 -13.84 19.44 8.03
CA GLN A 124 -13.62 20.80 8.54
C GLN A 124 -12.16 21.24 8.33
N ASP A 125 -11.40 20.56 7.47
CA ASP A 125 -9.98 20.83 7.20
C ASP A 125 -9.06 20.65 8.42
N GLN A 126 -9.52 19.94 9.46
CA GLN A 126 -8.67 19.64 10.61
C GLN A 126 -7.84 18.39 10.34
N ALA A 127 -6.56 18.46 10.68
CA ALA A 127 -5.65 17.33 10.59
C ALA A 127 -6.10 16.21 11.54
N THR A 128 -6.09 14.97 11.04
CA THR A 128 -6.49 13.78 11.80
C THR A 128 -5.26 13.06 12.39
N PRO A 129 -5.45 12.03 13.23
CA PRO A 129 -4.34 11.19 13.69
C PRO A 129 -3.47 10.63 12.55
N GLN A 130 -4.06 10.36 11.38
CA GLN A 130 -3.32 9.87 10.21
C GLN A 130 -2.25 10.85 9.73
N PHE A 131 -2.61 12.13 9.64
CA PHE A 131 -1.68 13.18 9.22
C PHE A 131 -0.50 13.28 10.19
N PHE A 132 -0.78 13.34 11.48
CA PHE A 132 0.25 13.46 12.51
C PHE A 132 1.16 12.22 12.57
N ALA A 133 0.59 11.02 12.42
CA ALA A 133 1.36 9.78 12.44
C ALA A 133 2.34 9.70 11.27
N LEU A 134 1.90 10.00 10.05
CA LEU A 134 2.78 10.02 8.89
C LEU A 134 3.81 11.16 8.99
N GLN A 135 3.41 12.36 9.41
CA GLN A 135 4.31 13.50 9.58
C GLN A 135 5.44 13.17 10.56
N LYS A 136 5.11 12.57 11.71
CA LYS A 136 6.08 12.13 12.72
C LYS A 136 7.01 11.06 12.16
N ALA A 137 6.47 10.08 11.43
CA ALA A 137 7.26 9.01 10.85
C ALA A 137 8.26 9.52 9.80
N LEU A 138 7.85 10.48 8.96
CA LEU A 138 8.73 11.15 8.00
C LEU A 138 9.81 11.99 8.67
N ALA A 139 9.52 12.63 9.80
CA ALA A 139 10.52 13.34 10.59
C ALA A 139 11.59 12.39 11.15
N ALA A 140 11.18 11.20 11.64
CA ALA A 140 12.07 10.17 12.19
C ALA A 140 12.94 9.43 11.15
N LEU A 141 12.75 9.69 9.86
CA LEU A 141 13.64 9.23 8.78
C LEU A 141 14.76 10.23 8.46
N LYS A 142 14.57 11.51 8.82
CA LYS A 142 15.54 12.59 8.53
C LYS A 142 16.57 12.78 9.65
N SER A 143 16.33 12.20 10.82
CA SER A 143 17.20 12.19 12.00
C SER A 143 18.13 10.99 12.01
#